data_AF-A0A7C2KRE5-F1
#
_entry.id   AF-A0A7C2KRE5-F1
#
_cell.length_a   1.000
_cell.length_b   1.000
_cell.length_c   1.000
_cell.angle_alpha   90.00
_cell.angle_beta   90.00
_cell.angle_gamma   90.00
#
_symmetry.space_group_name_H-M   'P 1'
#
loop_
_entity.id
_entity.type
_entity.pdbx_description
1 polymer ?
#
loop_
_entity_poly.entity_id
_entity_poly.type
_entity_poly.pdbx_seq_one_letter_code
_entity_poly.pdbx_strand_id
1 'polypeptide(L)'
;MSDQPQPIPFRSVLPYLGAAIVMLTGIGLLGLIQQRPLIVGHGFLRIDGLSALTMVLAGLIGLTVPPSWRRIGQLGALCIALLSGHLIGLALGSLIGTLLSEDRRYYLSGAGMAAGYLLIGAGADSWWLEFSGTGLNSISFVLLLAGAVIAVGGIETISRRESPFDPLIALIGLTALLRLYSVGPWNLGWQFATLLAGSALALGAVWRAVSAEAAQIAESWLQRAISGLAMVAVGCATPAGVVAAGLLLLHLVVRRLGNPVSGTAPWAGWMLSGAVPGTLGFIAFWSVSAAAMAARIAVLAIVVWTVALLLILAAGRNIAGQHHQRSSIVALISLGGGLASPWLARWLLRPLSDHLQGGLTPYGAIEPWGWAGLLALDAGSRTAATAPGLALLALICLIGALAWLMLRWRRGV
;
A
#
# COMPACT_ATOMS: atom_id res chain seq x y z
N MET A 1 -33.55 27.61 -20.59
CA MET A 1 -32.36 28.12 -19.86
C MET A 1 -31.22 27.17 -20.14
N SER A 2 -30.25 27.60 -20.94
CA SER A 2 -29.10 26.80 -21.37
C SER A 2 -28.08 26.72 -20.24
N ASP A 3 -27.84 25.51 -19.72
CA ASP A 3 -26.66 25.20 -18.92
C ASP A 3 -25.43 25.32 -19.81
N GLN A 4 -24.85 26.53 -19.88
CA GLN A 4 -23.50 26.67 -20.40
C GLN A 4 -22.53 26.08 -19.35
N PRO A 5 -21.70 25.09 -19.71
CA PRO A 5 -20.70 24.57 -18.79
C PRO A 5 -19.76 25.69 -18.39
N GLN A 6 -19.78 26.07 -17.11
CA GLN A 6 -18.86 27.10 -16.62
C GLN A 6 -17.41 26.65 -16.85
N PRO A 7 -16.54 27.56 -17.37
CA PRO A 7 -15.16 27.21 -17.64
C PRO A 7 -14.46 26.81 -16.34
N ILE A 8 -13.93 25.58 -16.33
CA ILE A 8 -13.12 25.06 -15.23
C ILE A 8 -11.94 26.03 -15.04
N PRO A 9 -11.77 26.65 -13.87
CA PRO A 9 -10.74 27.66 -13.67
C PRO A 9 -9.36 27.02 -13.85
N PHE A 10 -8.48 27.64 -14.64
CA PHE A 10 -7.13 27.15 -14.97
C PHE A 10 -6.31 26.71 -13.74
N ARG A 11 -6.52 27.36 -12.58
CA ARG A 11 -5.90 27.00 -11.28
C ARG A 11 -6.25 25.59 -10.78
N SER A 12 -7.35 25.00 -11.23
CA SER A 12 -7.78 23.65 -10.85
C SER A 12 -7.18 22.54 -11.72
N VAL A 13 -6.61 22.88 -12.89
CA VAL A 13 -6.05 21.91 -13.85
C VAL A 13 -4.59 21.56 -13.53
N LEU A 14 -3.82 22.54 -13.04
CA LEU A 14 -2.39 22.37 -12.77
C LEU A 14 -2.06 21.22 -11.79
N PRO A 15 -2.81 21.01 -10.68
CA PRO A 15 -2.55 19.89 -9.77
C PRO A 15 -2.76 18.52 -10.42
N TYR A 16 -3.76 18.39 -11.29
CA TYR A 16 -4.00 17.15 -12.03
C TYR A 16 -2.93 16.89 -13.08
N LEU A 17 -2.46 17.94 -13.78
CA LEU A 17 -1.32 17.82 -14.70
C LEU A 17 -0.06 17.39 -13.97
N GLY A 18 0.23 17.99 -12.81
CA GLY A 18 1.36 17.58 -11.96
C GLY A 18 1.27 16.11 -11.57
N ALA A 19 0.11 15.65 -11.10
CA ALA A 19 -0.12 14.24 -10.76
C ALA A 19 0.05 13.30 -11.97
N ALA A 20 -0.47 13.69 -13.14
CA ALA A 20 -0.31 12.93 -14.37
C ALA A 20 1.16 12.85 -14.83
N ILE A 21 1.91 13.95 -14.74
CA ILE A 21 3.34 13.98 -15.07
C ILE A 21 4.12 13.06 -14.14
N VAL A 22 3.86 13.10 -12.82
CA VAL A 22 4.51 12.21 -11.85
C VAL A 22 4.21 10.74 -12.17
N MET A 23 2.95 10.42 -12.47
CA MET A 23 2.53 9.07 -12.86
C MET A 23 3.25 8.60 -14.13
N LEU A 24 3.21 9.39 -15.21
CA LEU A 24 3.81 9.05 -16.50
C LEU A 24 5.34 8.93 -16.40
N THR A 25 5.97 9.81 -15.63
CA THR A 25 7.41 9.71 -15.32
C THR A 25 7.71 8.39 -14.61
N GLY A 26 6.92 8.01 -13.60
CA GLY A 26 7.07 6.72 -12.92
C GLY A 26 6.95 5.52 -13.87
N ILE A 27 5.97 5.55 -14.79
CA ILE A 27 5.80 4.51 -15.81
C ILE A 27 7.02 4.44 -16.75
N GLY A 28 7.52 5.59 -17.23
CA GLY A 28 8.70 5.65 -18.08
C GLY A 28 9.95 5.11 -17.37
N LEU A 29 10.14 5.48 -16.10
CA LEU A 29 11.27 5.02 -15.30
C LEU A 29 11.24 3.51 -15.05
N LEU A 30 10.06 2.90 -14.86
CA LEU A 30 9.92 1.44 -14.72
C LEU A 30 10.50 0.66 -15.89
N GLY A 31 10.41 1.19 -17.12
CA GLY A 31 11.01 0.57 -18.30
C GLY A 31 12.55 0.62 -18.27
N LEU A 32 13.12 1.72 -17.74
CA LEU A 32 14.56 1.95 -17.71
C LEU A 32 15.28 1.16 -16.61
N ILE A 33 14.60 0.87 -15.51
CA ILE A 33 15.19 0.25 -14.32
C ILE A 33 14.96 -1.28 -14.25
N GLN A 34 14.52 -1.93 -15.33
CA GLN A 34 14.17 -3.37 -15.27
C GLN A 34 15.31 -4.27 -14.80
N GLN A 35 16.56 -3.91 -15.10
CA GLN A 35 17.73 -4.74 -14.79
C GLN A 35 18.57 -4.20 -13.63
N ARG A 36 18.67 -2.88 -13.49
CA ARG A 36 19.53 -2.22 -12.49
C ARG A 36 18.93 -0.86 -12.10
N PRO A 37 19.16 -0.40 -10.86
CA PRO A 37 18.78 0.95 -10.46
C PRO A 37 19.63 1.99 -11.21
N LEU A 38 19.02 3.12 -11.55
CA LEU A 38 19.73 4.27 -12.12
C LEU A 38 20.31 5.11 -10.98
N ILE A 39 21.62 5.30 -11.00
CA ILE A 39 22.36 6.08 -10.01
C ILE A 39 23.08 7.21 -10.74
N VAL A 40 22.80 8.46 -10.36
CA VAL A 40 23.35 9.67 -11.01
C VAL A 40 24.03 10.54 -9.97
N GLY A 41 25.14 11.18 -10.36
CA GLY A 41 25.84 12.16 -9.52
C GLY A 41 26.41 11.55 -8.24
N HIS A 42 27.19 10.47 -8.36
CA HIS A 42 27.83 9.78 -7.23
C HIS A 42 26.86 9.28 -6.14
N GLY A 43 25.62 8.95 -6.50
CA GLY A 43 24.61 8.48 -5.54
C GLY A 43 23.63 9.54 -5.09
N PHE A 44 23.74 10.80 -5.57
CA PHE A 44 22.79 11.86 -5.21
C PHE A 44 21.38 11.58 -5.66
N LEU A 45 21.24 11.11 -6.90
CA LEU A 45 19.96 10.65 -7.43
C LEU A 45 19.98 9.13 -7.54
N ARG A 46 19.01 8.48 -6.90
CA ARG A 46 18.78 7.04 -6.98
C ARG A 46 17.35 6.79 -7.46
N ILE A 47 17.23 6.10 -8.59
CA ILE A 47 15.95 5.68 -9.14
C ILE A 47 15.94 4.15 -9.17
N ASP A 48 15.10 3.57 -8.33
CA ASP A 48 14.91 2.13 -8.23
C ASP A 48 13.42 1.76 -8.28
N GLY A 49 13.13 0.46 -8.10
CA GLY A 49 11.78 -0.09 -8.31
C GLY A 49 10.77 0.52 -7.33
N LEU A 50 11.22 0.82 -6.10
CA LEU A 50 10.41 1.51 -5.10
C LEU A 50 10.13 2.95 -5.53
N SER A 51 11.13 3.68 -6.02
CA SER A 51 10.94 5.05 -6.50
C SER A 51 9.92 5.12 -7.64
N ALA A 52 10.07 4.26 -8.65
CA ALA A 52 9.21 4.28 -9.81
C ALA A 52 7.76 3.83 -9.47
N LEU A 53 7.58 2.75 -8.70
CA LEU A 53 6.24 2.33 -8.26
C LEU A 53 5.56 3.40 -7.41
N THR A 54 6.27 3.99 -6.43
CA THR A 54 5.68 5.01 -5.56
C THR A 54 5.31 6.27 -6.35
N MET A 55 6.07 6.66 -7.39
CA MET A 55 5.67 7.75 -8.28
C MET A 55 4.38 7.43 -9.05
N VAL A 56 4.25 6.22 -9.59
CA VAL A 56 3.00 5.78 -10.26
C VAL A 56 1.82 5.84 -9.29
N LEU A 57 1.97 5.28 -8.09
CA LEU A 57 0.93 5.28 -7.05
C LEU A 57 0.57 6.71 -6.61
N ALA A 58 1.56 7.55 -6.36
CA ALA A 58 1.37 8.93 -5.92
C ALA A 58 0.64 9.76 -6.98
N GLY A 59 1.02 9.63 -8.25
CA GLY A 59 0.34 10.28 -9.36
C GLY A 59 -1.11 9.83 -9.50
N LEU A 60 -1.38 8.51 -9.45
CA LEU A 60 -2.74 7.97 -9.47
C LEU A 60 -3.58 8.45 -8.28
N ILE A 61 -3.01 8.49 -7.07
CA ILE A 61 -3.68 9.05 -5.89
C ILE A 61 -3.96 10.54 -6.09
N GLY A 62 -3.00 11.30 -6.62
CA GLY A 62 -3.14 12.73 -6.91
C GLY A 62 -4.32 13.04 -7.85
N LEU A 63 -4.64 12.12 -8.78
CA LEU A 63 -5.81 12.22 -9.66
C LEU A 63 -7.16 11.96 -8.95
N THR A 64 -7.15 11.39 -7.74
CA THR A 64 -8.36 11.07 -6.96
C THR A 64 -8.70 12.08 -5.87
N VAL A 65 -7.73 12.93 -5.51
CA VAL A 65 -7.85 13.87 -4.39
C VAL A 65 -8.17 15.26 -4.93
N PRO A 66 -8.98 16.09 -4.23
CA PRO A 66 -9.26 17.45 -4.66
C PRO A 66 -7.98 18.27 -4.94
N PRO A 67 -7.96 19.07 -6.02
CA PRO A 67 -6.77 19.78 -6.46
C PRO A 67 -6.41 20.87 -5.46
N SER A 68 -5.20 20.81 -4.90
CA SER A 68 -4.67 21.88 -4.04
C SER A 68 -3.15 22.01 -4.20
N TRP A 69 -2.64 23.21 -3.96
CA TRP A 69 -1.19 23.47 -3.96
C TRP A 69 -0.45 22.65 -2.91
N ARG A 70 -1.10 22.36 -1.78
CA ARG A 70 -0.56 21.46 -0.75
C ARG A 70 -0.33 20.06 -1.33
N ARG A 71 -1.26 19.53 -2.15
CA ARG A 71 -1.10 18.22 -2.81
C ARG A 71 0.06 18.22 -3.82
N ILE A 72 0.23 19.28 -4.60
CA ILE A 72 1.41 19.42 -5.47
C ILE A 72 2.69 19.38 -4.63
N GLY A 73 2.74 20.16 -3.54
CA GLY A 73 3.89 20.18 -2.66
C GLY A 73 4.18 18.81 -2.02
N GLN A 74 3.14 18.05 -1.64
CA GLN A 74 3.29 16.68 -1.14
C GLN A 74 3.86 15.73 -2.18
N LEU A 75 3.38 15.80 -3.43
CA LEU A 75 3.93 15.02 -4.53
C LEU A 75 5.39 15.38 -4.80
N GLY A 76 5.73 16.67 -4.78
CA GLY A 76 7.10 17.16 -4.92
C GLY A 76 8.01 16.66 -3.78
N ALA A 77 7.56 16.78 -2.54
CA ALA A 77 8.30 16.31 -1.37
C ALA A 77 8.51 14.78 -1.38
N LEU A 78 7.50 14.03 -1.82
CA LEU A 78 7.61 12.59 -2.03
C LEU A 78 8.60 12.28 -3.16
N CYS A 79 8.60 13.00 -4.28
CA CYS A 79 9.60 12.82 -5.33
C CYS A 79 11.02 13.12 -4.82
N ILE A 80 11.21 14.16 -3.99
CA ILE A 80 12.49 14.45 -3.35
C ILE A 80 12.94 13.29 -2.48
N ALA A 81 12.05 12.76 -1.61
CA ALA A 81 12.37 11.60 -0.79
C ALA A 81 12.74 10.37 -1.65
N LEU A 82 11.95 10.09 -2.69
CA LEU A 82 12.11 8.90 -3.52
C LEU A 82 13.36 8.90 -4.39
N LEU A 83 13.71 10.06 -4.92
CA LEU A 83 14.82 10.19 -5.87
C LEU A 83 16.14 10.47 -5.14
N SER A 84 16.12 10.83 -3.87
CA SER A 84 17.34 11.08 -3.10
C SER A 84 18.02 9.78 -2.70
N GLY A 85 19.30 9.63 -3.05
CA GLY A 85 20.17 8.61 -2.48
C GLY A 85 20.86 9.03 -1.18
N HIS A 86 20.42 10.13 -0.56
CA HIS A 86 20.99 10.68 0.67
C HIS A 86 19.94 10.74 1.79
N LEU A 87 20.31 10.36 3.01
CA LEU A 87 19.38 10.29 4.14
C LEU A 87 18.71 11.64 4.49
N ILE A 88 19.38 12.77 4.23
CA ILE A 88 18.82 14.12 4.42
C ILE A 88 17.65 14.35 3.47
N GLY A 89 17.75 13.92 2.21
CA GLY A 89 16.65 14.07 1.25
C GLY A 89 15.44 13.22 1.64
N LEU A 90 15.66 12.01 2.17
CA LEU A 90 14.61 11.17 2.74
C LEU A 90 13.94 11.81 3.96
N ALA A 91 14.74 12.35 4.88
CA ALA A 91 14.25 13.04 6.08
C ALA A 91 13.45 14.30 5.71
N LEU A 92 13.98 15.16 4.85
CA LEU A 92 13.32 16.39 4.42
C LEU A 92 12.07 16.12 3.59
N GLY A 93 12.12 15.19 2.64
CA GLY A 93 10.96 14.86 1.80
C GLY A 93 9.82 14.26 2.61
N SER A 94 10.11 13.37 3.57
CA SER A 94 9.09 12.83 4.48
C SER A 94 8.53 13.89 5.44
N LEU A 95 9.38 14.75 6.01
CA LEU A 95 8.94 15.84 6.88
C LEU A 95 8.06 16.86 6.13
N ILE A 96 8.55 17.41 5.02
CA ILE A 96 7.83 18.41 4.22
C ILE A 96 6.51 17.82 3.71
N GLY A 97 6.51 16.58 3.21
CA GLY A 97 5.31 15.91 2.73
C GLY A 97 4.21 15.82 3.78
N THR A 98 4.57 15.54 5.03
CA THR A 98 3.58 15.50 6.12
C THR A 98 3.19 16.87 6.68
N LEU A 99 4.13 17.84 6.73
CA LEU A 99 3.85 19.22 7.15
C LEU A 99 2.88 19.95 6.22
N LEU A 100 2.81 19.53 4.95
CA LEU A 100 1.85 20.04 3.98
C LEU A 100 0.44 19.45 4.15
N SER A 101 0.25 18.48 5.06
CA SER A 101 -1.09 17.98 5.39
C SER A 101 -1.92 19.05 6.11
N GLU A 102 -3.23 19.03 5.90
CA GLU A 102 -4.17 19.88 6.66
C GLU A 102 -4.29 19.43 8.11
N ASP A 103 -4.05 18.14 8.37
CA ASP A 103 -4.17 17.57 9.70
C ASP A 103 -2.82 17.58 10.42
N ARG A 104 -2.73 18.43 11.44
CA ARG A 104 -1.51 18.62 12.25
C ARG A 104 -1.01 17.34 12.93
N ARG A 105 -1.88 16.33 13.09
CA ARG A 105 -1.47 15.03 13.65
C ARG A 105 -0.39 14.35 12.81
N TYR A 106 -0.42 14.54 11.49
CA TYR A 106 0.58 13.96 10.62
C TYR A 106 1.95 14.64 10.74
N TYR A 107 2.05 15.79 11.41
CA TYR A 107 3.36 16.42 11.65
C TYR A 107 4.23 15.53 12.54
N LEU A 108 3.62 14.82 13.50
CA LEU A 108 4.32 13.84 14.33
C LEU A 108 4.81 12.64 13.51
N SER A 109 4.07 12.26 12.47
CA SER A 109 4.49 11.22 11.54
C SER A 109 5.78 11.64 10.81
N GLY A 110 5.79 12.83 10.21
CA GLY A 110 6.98 13.37 9.55
C GLY A 110 8.17 13.56 10.48
N ALA A 111 7.93 14.10 11.67
CA ALA A 111 8.97 14.28 12.67
C ALA A 111 9.61 12.95 13.08
N GLY A 112 8.79 11.90 13.32
CA GLY A 112 9.28 10.57 13.63
C GLY A 112 10.11 9.96 12.49
N MET A 113 9.62 10.04 11.25
CA MET A 113 10.35 9.53 10.09
C MET A 113 11.66 10.29 9.85
N ALA A 114 11.63 11.62 9.89
CA ALA A 114 12.80 12.45 9.69
C ALA A 114 13.84 12.24 10.79
N ALA A 115 13.42 12.21 12.06
CA ALA A 115 14.30 11.91 13.18
C ALA A 115 14.94 10.53 13.04
N GLY A 116 14.18 9.51 12.64
CA GLY A 116 14.74 8.18 12.39
C GLY A 116 15.82 8.19 11.30
N TYR A 117 15.57 8.81 10.14
CA TYR A 117 16.59 8.92 9.09
C TYR A 117 17.81 9.75 9.49
N LEU A 118 17.62 10.86 10.20
CA LEU A 118 18.72 11.69 10.68
C LEU A 118 19.57 10.94 11.72
N LEU A 119 18.95 10.14 12.60
CA LEU A 119 19.68 9.30 13.55
C LEU A 119 20.48 8.19 12.87
N ILE A 120 19.95 7.60 11.77
CA ILE A 120 20.74 6.66 10.95
C ILE A 120 21.98 7.40 10.42
N GLY A 121 21.80 8.57 9.81
CA GLY A 121 22.92 9.31 9.23
C GLY A 121 23.94 9.77 10.27
N ALA A 122 23.49 10.17 11.46
CA ALA A 122 24.37 10.58 12.55
C ALA A 122 25.20 9.41 13.14
N GLY A 123 24.67 8.19 13.08
CA GLY A 123 25.35 6.98 13.56
C GLY A 123 26.12 6.21 12.50
N ALA A 124 26.07 6.64 11.23
CA ALA A 124 26.67 5.93 10.11
C ALA A 124 28.01 6.53 9.69
N ASP A 125 28.83 5.71 9.03
CA ASP A 125 30.09 6.16 8.40
C ASP A 125 29.84 7.09 7.20
N SER A 126 28.62 7.05 6.66
CA SER A 126 28.22 7.87 5.54
C SER A 126 26.73 8.20 5.56
N TRP A 127 26.39 9.39 5.10
CA TRP A 127 25.00 9.82 4.90
C TRP A 127 24.37 9.34 3.59
N TRP A 128 25.18 8.70 2.73
CA TRP A 128 24.73 8.06 1.50
C TRP A 128 24.00 6.76 1.84
N LEU A 129 22.82 6.56 1.24
CA LEU A 129 21.89 5.49 1.58
C LEU A 129 22.56 4.11 1.61
N GLU A 130 23.33 3.80 0.56
CA GLU A 130 23.99 2.50 0.35
C GLU A 130 25.06 2.17 1.41
N PHE A 131 25.62 3.19 2.07
CA PHE A 131 26.70 3.05 3.06
C PHE A 131 26.26 3.45 4.47
N SER A 132 24.95 3.62 4.68
CA SER A 132 24.41 4.12 5.95
C SER A 132 23.99 3.03 6.93
N GLY A 133 24.21 1.76 6.58
CA GLY A 133 23.78 0.61 7.36
C GLY A 133 24.33 0.55 8.78
N THR A 134 25.55 1.07 9.03
CA THR A 134 26.18 1.09 10.35
C THR A 134 25.43 1.95 11.37
N GLY A 135 24.69 2.96 10.91
CA GLY A 135 23.86 3.81 11.77
C GLY A 135 22.46 3.27 12.06
N LEU A 136 22.05 2.17 11.40
CA LEU A 136 20.72 1.58 11.60
C LEU A 136 20.65 0.88 12.96
N ASN A 137 19.81 1.39 13.85
CA ASN A 137 19.67 0.89 15.22
C ASN A 137 18.19 0.88 15.65
N SER A 138 17.91 0.29 16.82
CA SER A 138 16.53 0.11 17.27
C SER A 138 15.78 1.42 17.53
N ILE A 139 16.46 2.49 17.93
CA ILE A 139 15.83 3.78 18.18
C ILE A 139 15.42 4.42 16.86
N SER A 140 16.33 4.48 15.88
CA SER A 140 16.03 5.02 14.57
C SER A 140 14.95 4.22 13.85
N PHE A 141 14.97 2.89 13.98
CA PHE A 141 13.94 2.00 13.46
C PHE A 141 12.57 2.27 14.10
N VAL A 142 12.47 2.32 15.43
CA VAL A 142 11.20 2.54 16.14
C VAL A 142 10.60 3.90 15.81
N LEU A 143 11.43 4.95 15.65
CA LEU A 143 10.94 6.28 15.25
C LEU A 143 10.34 6.27 13.84
N LEU A 144 10.99 5.60 12.88
CA LEU A 144 10.46 5.43 11.52
C LEU A 144 9.18 4.58 11.51
N LEU A 145 9.17 3.47 12.25
CA LEU A 145 7.99 2.62 12.38
C LEU A 145 6.82 3.38 13.02
N ALA A 146 7.04 4.10 14.12
CA ALA A 146 6.03 4.94 14.76
C ALA A 146 5.51 6.02 13.79
N GLY A 147 6.42 6.67 13.05
CA GLY A 147 6.07 7.62 12.01
C GLY A 147 5.15 7.00 10.95
N ALA A 148 5.47 5.81 10.45
CA ALA A 148 4.66 5.08 9.48
C ALA A 148 3.30 4.62 10.05
N VAL A 149 3.27 4.15 11.30
CA VAL A 149 2.03 3.80 12.03
C VAL A 149 1.10 5.01 12.11
N ILE A 150 1.62 6.19 12.44
CA ILE A 150 0.84 7.43 12.49
C ILE A 150 0.36 7.80 11.08
N ALA A 151 1.22 7.71 10.06
CA ALA A 151 0.87 8.03 8.67
C ALA A 151 -0.32 7.20 8.15
N VAL A 152 -0.38 5.93 8.54
CA VAL A 152 -1.43 4.98 8.15
C VAL A 152 -2.70 5.13 9.01
N GLY A 153 -2.69 5.98 10.04
CA GLY A 153 -3.87 6.29 10.85
C GLY A 153 -3.95 5.51 12.17
N GLY A 154 -2.81 5.18 12.77
CA GLY A 154 -2.76 4.49 14.05
C GLY A 154 -3.32 5.29 15.22
N ILE A 155 -3.15 6.62 15.21
CA ILE A 155 -3.71 7.49 16.25
C ILE A 155 -5.24 7.44 16.23
N GLU A 156 -5.86 7.45 15.06
CA GLU A 156 -7.32 7.36 14.91
C GLU A 156 -7.83 6.04 15.47
N THR A 157 -7.11 4.95 15.20
CA THR A 157 -7.43 3.59 15.65
C THR A 157 -7.40 3.47 17.18
N ILE A 158 -6.64 4.32 17.87
CA ILE A 158 -6.61 4.40 19.34
C ILE A 158 -7.68 5.38 19.84
N SER A 159 -7.68 6.61 19.31
CA SER A 159 -8.46 7.75 19.82
C SER A 159 -9.97 7.70 19.54
N ARG A 160 -10.45 6.74 18.73
CA ARG A 160 -11.88 6.65 18.32
C ARG A 160 -12.40 7.85 17.54
N ARG A 161 -11.54 8.80 17.17
CA ARG A 161 -11.92 9.95 16.33
C ARG A 161 -12.02 9.54 14.88
N GLU A 162 -13.11 9.95 14.26
CA GLU A 162 -13.31 9.85 12.83
C GLU A 162 -12.51 10.96 12.15
N SER A 163 -11.61 10.56 11.26
CA SER A 163 -10.81 11.48 10.46
C SER A 163 -10.75 10.95 9.02
N PRO A 164 -10.83 11.81 8.00
CA PRO A 164 -10.60 11.37 6.63
C PRO A 164 -9.22 10.71 6.51
N PHE A 165 -9.15 9.60 5.77
CA PHE A 165 -7.89 8.94 5.48
C PHE A 165 -7.14 9.72 4.40
N ASP A 166 -5.87 10.04 4.64
CA ASP A 166 -4.99 10.70 3.68
C ASP A 166 -4.06 9.67 3.00
N PRO A 167 -4.38 9.24 1.77
CA PRO A 167 -3.64 8.16 1.10
C PRO A 167 -2.22 8.58 0.69
N LEU A 168 -1.94 9.87 0.45
CA LEU A 168 -0.58 10.32 0.12
C LEU A 168 0.32 10.26 1.36
N ILE A 169 -0.21 10.61 2.53
CA ILE A 169 0.52 10.50 3.79
C ILE A 169 0.82 9.04 4.11
N ALA A 170 -0.17 8.15 4.00
CA ALA A 170 0.04 6.72 4.18
C ALA A 170 1.10 6.17 3.21
N LEU A 171 1.09 6.62 1.95
CA LEU A 171 2.10 6.24 0.96
C LEU A 171 3.51 6.75 1.33
N ILE A 172 3.64 7.98 1.82
CA ILE A 172 4.91 8.53 2.34
C ILE A 172 5.43 7.64 3.48
N GLY A 173 4.58 7.31 4.44
CA GLY A 173 4.94 6.47 5.60
C GLY A 173 5.39 5.06 5.20
N LEU A 174 4.60 4.38 4.37
CA LEU A 174 4.92 3.03 3.91
C LEU A 174 6.18 3.00 3.04
N THR A 175 6.37 4.01 2.20
CA THR A 175 7.59 4.16 1.40
C THR A 175 8.81 4.39 2.27
N ALA A 176 8.70 5.23 3.30
CA ALA A 176 9.80 5.47 4.23
C ALA A 176 10.20 4.18 4.95
N LEU A 177 9.23 3.37 5.36
CA LEU A 177 9.50 2.08 5.98
C LEU A 177 10.16 1.10 5.01
N LEU A 178 9.64 0.95 3.78
CA LEU A 178 10.21 0.09 2.74
C LEU A 178 11.63 0.48 2.36
N ARG A 179 11.95 1.79 2.37
CA ARG A 179 13.27 2.31 2.02
C ARG A 179 14.36 1.88 3.00
N LEU A 180 14.01 1.49 4.23
CA LEU A 180 14.99 0.94 5.18
C LEU A 180 15.65 -0.35 4.67
N TYR A 181 15.02 -1.11 3.77
CA TYR A 181 15.68 -2.26 3.13
C TYR A 181 16.87 -1.86 2.23
N SER A 182 16.94 -0.60 1.81
CA SER A 182 18.12 -0.06 1.11
C SER A 182 19.24 0.36 2.06
N VAL A 183 18.98 0.47 3.36
CA VAL A 183 19.96 0.89 4.37
C VAL A 183 20.73 -0.31 4.92
N GLY A 184 20.03 -1.38 5.27
CA GLY A 184 20.66 -2.59 5.81
C GLY A 184 19.66 -3.66 6.29
N PRO A 185 20.16 -4.82 6.72
CA PRO A 185 19.33 -5.96 7.13
C PRO A 185 18.55 -5.69 8.42
N TRP A 186 17.30 -6.16 8.45
CA TRP A 186 16.46 -6.05 9.64
C TRP A 186 16.67 -7.23 10.58
N ASN A 187 16.88 -6.94 11.86
CA ASN A 187 16.84 -7.99 12.88
C ASN A 187 15.41 -8.49 13.14
N LEU A 188 15.29 -9.64 13.81
CA LEU A 188 14.00 -10.27 14.10
C LEU A 188 13.09 -9.40 14.97
N GLY A 189 13.65 -8.60 15.88
CA GLY A 189 12.87 -7.69 16.74
C GLY A 189 12.15 -6.62 15.94
N TRP A 190 12.81 -6.05 14.94
CA TRP A 190 12.25 -5.03 14.04
C TRP A 190 11.17 -5.60 13.12
N GLN A 191 11.39 -6.80 12.59
CA GLN A 191 10.39 -7.55 11.82
C GLN A 191 9.14 -7.80 12.68
N PHE A 192 9.34 -8.36 13.88
CA PHE A 192 8.26 -8.65 14.83
C PHE A 192 7.47 -7.38 15.22
N ALA A 193 8.16 -6.28 15.53
CA ALA A 193 7.52 -5.01 15.86
C ALA A 193 6.66 -4.49 14.71
N THR A 194 7.15 -4.59 13.47
CA THR A 194 6.41 -4.18 12.27
C THR A 194 5.18 -5.05 12.02
N LEU A 195 5.31 -6.37 12.17
CA LEU A 195 4.21 -7.32 12.07
C LEU A 195 3.14 -7.06 13.12
N LEU A 196 3.53 -6.84 14.37
CA LEU A 196 2.63 -6.58 15.49
C LEU A 196 1.90 -5.25 15.28
N ALA A 197 2.62 -4.18 14.94
CA ALA A 197 2.02 -2.88 14.64
C ALA A 197 1.04 -2.96 13.46
N GLY A 198 1.45 -3.56 12.34
CA GLY A 198 0.60 -3.73 11.16
C GLY A 198 -0.65 -4.57 11.45
N SER A 199 -0.51 -5.67 12.19
CA SER A 199 -1.64 -6.55 12.55
C SER A 199 -2.62 -5.85 13.48
N ALA A 200 -2.12 -5.14 14.50
CA ALA A 200 -2.96 -4.38 15.42
C ALA A 200 -3.73 -3.27 14.69
N LEU A 201 -3.07 -2.54 13.77
CA LEU A 201 -3.72 -1.55 12.93
C LEU A 201 -4.77 -2.16 12.01
N ALA A 202 -4.43 -3.26 11.33
CA ALA A 202 -5.32 -3.91 10.38
C ALA A 202 -6.59 -4.44 11.07
N LEU A 203 -6.43 -5.15 12.20
CA LEU A 203 -7.54 -5.65 13.01
C LEU A 203 -8.37 -4.53 13.62
N GLY A 204 -7.72 -3.53 14.21
CA GLY A 204 -8.42 -2.39 14.82
C GLY A 204 -9.21 -1.57 13.81
N ALA A 205 -8.63 -1.32 12.64
CA ALA A 205 -9.29 -0.57 11.57
C ALA A 205 -10.41 -1.39 10.92
N VAL A 206 -10.21 -2.68 10.64
CA VAL A 206 -11.26 -3.49 10.00
C VAL A 206 -12.46 -3.71 10.92
N TRP A 207 -12.23 -3.90 12.22
CA TRP A 207 -13.30 -3.97 13.21
C TRP A 207 -14.17 -2.71 13.18
N ARG A 208 -13.54 -1.53 13.09
CA ARG A 208 -14.25 -0.25 12.97
C ARG A 208 -14.95 -0.09 11.63
N ALA A 209 -14.39 -0.60 10.54
CA ALA A 209 -15.05 -0.59 9.24
C ALA A 209 -16.34 -1.43 9.24
N VAL A 210 -16.32 -2.59 9.90
CA VAL A 210 -17.49 -3.48 10.06
C VAL A 210 -18.56 -2.81 10.91
N SER A 211 -18.17 -2.08 11.95
CA SER A 211 -19.10 -1.43 12.89
C SER A 211 -19.56 -0.03 12.48
N ALA A 212 -18.95 0.59 11.46
CA ALA A 212 -19.28 1.96 11.06
C ALA A 212 -20.70 2.06 10.48
N GLU A 213 -21.48 3.07 10.86
CA GLU A 213 -22.85 3.22 10.33
C GLU A 213 -22.89 3.90 8.96
N ALA A 214 -22.00 4.88 8.73
CA ALA A 214 -21.91 5.58 7.45
C ALA A 214 -20.87 4.95 6.52
N ALA A 215 -21.22 4.80 5.24
CA ALA A 215 -20.36 4.24 4.21
C ALA A 215 -19.03 5.01 4.04
N GLN A 216 -19.05 6.33 4.17
CA GLN A 216 -17.83 7.17 4.07
C GLN A 216 -16.85 6.89 5.20
N ILE A 217 -17.35 6.71 6.42
CA ILE A 217 -16.54 6.37 7.59
C ILE A 217 -15.97 4.96 7.42
N ALA A 218 -16.83 4.01 7.04
CA ALA A 218 -16.41 2.63 6.77
C ALA A 218 -15.28 2.55 5.73
N GLU A 219 -15.40 3.28 4.62
CA GLU A 219 -14.38 3.31 3.57
C GLU A 219 -13.04 3.87 4.07
N SER A 220 -13.07 4.89 4.92
CA SER A 220 -11.85 5.43 5.53
C SER A 220 -11.15 4.40 6.43
N TRP A 221 -11.91 3.55 7.12
CA TRP A 221 -11.37 2.46 7.94
C TRP A 221 -10.89 1.27 7.11
N LEU A 222 -11.60 0.93 6.03
CA LEU A 222 -11.17 -0.11 5.07
C LEU A 222 -9.79 0.20 4.51
N GLN A 223 -9.54 1.45 4.13
CA GLN A 223 -8.23 1.84 3.58
C GLN A 223 -7.11 1.82 4.61
N ARG A 224 -7.40 2.23 5.85
CA ARG A 224 -6.46 2.06 6.97
C ARG A 224 -6.11 0.60 7.22
N ALA A 225 -7.11 -0.29 7.16
CA ALA A 225 -6.89 -1.72 7.32
C ALA A 225 -6.06 -2.31 6.18
N ILE A 226 -6.28 -1.90 4.92
CA ILE A 226 -5.44 -2.30 3.78
C ILE A 226 -4.00 -1.81 3.95
N SER A 227 -3.80 -0.57 4.40
CA SER A 227 -2.46 -0.04 4.71
C SER A 227 -1.81 -0.76 5.90
N GLY A 228 -2.58 -1.17 6.90
CA GLY A 228 -2.10 -2.03 8.00
C GLY A 228 -1.63 -3.40 7.49
N LEU A 229 -2.38 -4.03 6.58
CA LEU A 229 -1.94 -5.25 5.89
C LEU A 229 -0.68 -5.01 5.06
N ALA A 230 -0.50 -3.81 4.49
CA ALA A 230 0.73 -3.48 3.75
C ALA A 230 1.92 -3.42 4.71
N MET A 231 1.73 -2.89 5.93
CA MET A 231 2.75 -2.96 6.98
C MET A 231 3.06 -4.39 7.41
N VAL A 232 2.04 -5.28 7.51
CA VAL A 232 2.26 -6.71 7.76
C VAL A 232 3.12 -7.34 6.66
N ALA A 233 2.81 -7.04 5.39
CA ALA A 233 3.57 -7.54 4.25
C ALA A 233 5.03 -7.04 4.27
N VAL A 234 5.24 -5.75 4.60
CA VAL A 234 6.57 -5.19 4.84
C VAL A 234 7.26 -5.94 5.98
N GLY A 235 6.62 -6.10 7.14
CA GLY A 235 7.19 -6.77 8.31
C GLY A 235 7.61 -8.23 8.10
N CYS A 236 7.14 -8.90 7.04
CA CYS A 236 7.65 -10.22 6.66
C CYS A 236 9.14 -10.17 6.26
N ALA A 237 9.66 -9.01 5.81
CA ALA A 237 11.05 -8.81 5.40
C ALA A 237 11.56 -9.84 4.37
N THR A 238 10.68 -10.19 3.44
CA THR A 238 10.94 -11.11 2.32
C THR A 238 10.64 -10.44 0.98
N PRO A 239 11.27 -10.87 -0.12
CA PRO A 239 10.86 -10.47 -1.47
C PRO A 239 9.35 -10.65 -1.71
N ALA A 240 8.77 -11.75 -1.22
CA ALA A 240 7.34 -12.01 -1.24
C ALA A 240 6.51 -10.93 -0.54
N GLY A 241 6.92 -10.52 0.67
CA GLY A 241 6.25 -9.49 1.46
C GLY A 241 6.30 -8.12 0.78
N VAL A 242 7.42 -7.81 0.16
CA VAL A 242 7.62 -6.57 -0.59
C VAL A 242 6.70 -6.50 -1.82
N VAL A 243 6.59 -7.59 -2.59
CA VAL A 243 5.65 -7.71 -3.72
C VAL A 243 4.19 -7.60 -3.24
N ALA A 244 3.85 -8.28 -2.15
CA ALA A 244 2.52 -8.24 -1.55
C ALA A 244 2.13 -6.83 -1.07
N ALA A 245 3.07 -6.08 -0.46
CA ALA A 245 2.86 -4.68 -0.10
C ALA A 245 2.55 -3.81 -1.32
N GLY A 246 3.30 -3.99 -2.43
CA GLY A 246 3.03 -3.31 -3.69
C GLY A 246 1.63 -3.61 -4.27
N LEU A 247 1.19 -4.87 -4.24
CA LEU A 247 -0.16 -5.26 -4.68
C LEU A 247 -1.26 -4.66 -3.80
N LEU A 248 -1.07 -4.60 -2.47
CA LEU A 248 -2.01 -3.95 -1.57
C LEU A 248 -2.12 -2.44 -1.82
N LEU A 249 -0.99 -1.77 -2.08
CA LEU A 249 -0.97 -0.36 -2.44
C LEU A 249 -1.69 -0.10 -3.77
N LEU A 250 -1.46 -0.95 -4.78
CA LEU A 250 -2.21 -0.88 -6.05
C LEU A 250 -3.70 -1.11 -5.82
N HIS A 251 -4.08 -2.07 -4.97
CA HIS A 251 -5.48 -2.32 -4.63
C HIS A 251 -6.12 -1.10 -3.94
N LEU A 252 -5.41 -0.44 -3.02
CA LEU A 252 -5.86 0.79 -2.36
C LEU A 252 -6.13 1.89 -3.40
N VAL A 253 -5.23 2.07 -4.37
CA VAL A 253 -5.39 3.04 -5.46
C VAL A 253 -6.58 2.72 -6.34
N VAL A 254 -6.74 1.46 -6.75
CA VAL A 254 -7.89 1.00 -7.53
C VAL A 254 -9.19 1.27 -6.79
N ARG A 255 -9.25 0.96 -5.49
CA ARG A 255 -10.45 1.24 -4.68
C ARG A 255 -10.77 2.73 -4.60
N ARG A 256 -9.74 3.58 -4.45
CA ARG A 256 -9.88 5.05 -4.48
C ARG A 256 -10.37 5.57 -5.83
N LEU A 257 -9.82 5.07 -6.93
CA LEU A 257 -10.24 5.43 -8.28
C LEU A 257 -11.69 5.00 -8.55
N GLY A 258 -12.11 3.84 -8.03
CA GLY A 258 -13.47 3.35 -8.17
C GLY A 258 -14.48 4.08 -7.28
N ASN A 259 -14.00 4.70 -6.20
CA ASN A 259 -14.75 5.47 -5.21
C ASN A 259 -16.12 4.85 -4.86
N PRO A 260 -16.14 3.67 -4.23
CA PRO A 260 -17.37 2.90 -4.09
C PRO A 260 -18.44 3.60 -3.24
N VAL A 261 -18.06 4.53 -2.39
CA VAL A 261 -18.99 5.27 -1.54
C VAL A 261 -19.89 6.22 -2.33
N SER A 262 -19.42 6.73 -3.46
CA SER A 262 -20.20 7.64 -4.32
C SER A 262 -21.24 6.93 -5.19
N GLY A 263 -21.30 5.59 -5.13
CA GLY A 263 -22.28 4.76 -5.85
C GLY A 263 -21.63 3.75 -6.79
N THR A 264 -22.06 2.48 -6.70
CA THR A 264 -21.54 1.39 -7.54
C THR A 264 -22.64 0.44 -7.95
N ALA A 265 -22.45 -0.21 -9.10
CA ALA A 265 -23.20 -1.41 -9.41
C ALA A 265 -22.86 -2.51 -8.39
N PRO A 266 -23.81 -3.37 -7.97
CA PRO A 266 -23.51 -4.44 -7.02
C PRO A 266 -22.33 -5.34 -7.43
N TRP A 267 -22.27 -5.74 -8.71
CA TRP A 267 -21.18 -6.56 -9.23
C TRP A 267 -19.83 -5.84 -9.16
N ALA A 268 -19.80 -4.52 -9.45
CA ALA A 268 -18.60 -3.71 -9.42
C ALA A 268 -18.10 -3.50 -7.98
N GLY A 269 -19.03 -3.25 -7.05
CA GLY A 269 -18.73 -3.16 -5.62
C GLY A 269 -18.10 -4.45 -5.08
N TRP A 270 -18.64 -5.62 -5.45
CA TRP A 270 -18.06 -6.91 -5.08
C TRP A 270 -16.66 -7.13 -5.66
N MET A 271 -16.42 -6.75 -6.93
CA MET A 271 -15.08 -6.82 -7.52
C MET A 271 -14.07 -5.89 -6.83
N LEU A 272 -14.50 -4.70 -6.41
CA LEU A 272 -13.65 -3.73 -5.71
C LEU A 272 -13.42 -4.07 -4.23
N SER A 273 -14.20 -5.00 -3.66
CA SER A 273 -14.02 -5.50 -2.29
C SER A 273 -12.86 -6.49 -2.13
N GLY A 274 -12.37 -7.07 -3.23
CA GLY A 274 -11.41 -8.17 -3.20
C GLY A 274 -12.03 -9.54 -2.86
N ALA A 275 -13.36 -9.65 -2.81
CA ALA A 275 -14.06 -10.92 -2.60
C ALA A 275 -14.03 -11.84 -3.81
N VAL A 276 -14.04 -11.25 -5.01
CA VAL A 276 -14.13 -12.00 -6.27
C VAL A 276 -12.76 -12.55 -6.65
N PRO A 277 -12.61 -13.88 -6.82
CA PRO A 277 -11.37 -14.48 -7.27
C PRO A 277 -10.87 -13.87 -8.59
N GLY A 278 -9.56 -13.71 -8.72
CA GLY A 278 -8.94 -13.13 -9.90
C GLY A 278 -9.00 -11.60 -9.97
N THR A 279 -9.60 -10.92 -8.97
CA THR A 279 -9.45 -9.46 -8.83
C THR A 279 -8.13 -9.09 -8.15
N LEU A 280 -7.64 -7.88 -8.40
CA LEU A 280 -6.41 -7.37 -7.81
C LEU A 280 -6.45 -7.41 -6.27
N GLY A 281 -7.59 -7.05 -5.67
CA GLY A 281 -7.75 -7.09 -4.21
C GLY A 281 -7.63 -8.50 -3.64
N PHE A 282 -8.27 -9.47 -4.30
CA PHE A 282 -8.17 -10.88 -3.91
C PHE A 282 -6.74 -11.39 -3.99
N ILE A 283 -6.05 -11.11 -5.11
CA ILE A 283 -4.65 -11.50 -5.30
C ILE A 283 -3.75 -10.80 -4.27
N ALA A 284 -4.00 -9.53 -3.94
CA ALA A 284 -3.26 -8.81 -2.91
C ALA A 284 -3.42 -9.46 -1.53
N PHE A 285 -4.65 -9.76 -1.09
CA PHE A 285 -4.88 -10.43 0.21
C PHE A 285 -4.25 -11.82 0.26
N TRP A 286 -4.39 -12.59 -0.83
CA TRP A 286 -3.71 -13.87 -0.94
C TRP A 286 -2.18 -13.71 -0.87
N SER A 287 -1.60 -12.74 -1.58
CA SER A 287 -0.15 -12.55 -1.63
C SER A 287 0.45 -12.23 -0.26
N VAL A 288 -0.27 -11.50 0.59
CA VAL A 288 0.16 -11.21 1.97
C VAL A 288 0.13 -12.47 2.82
N SER A 289 -0.93 -13.28 2.68
CA SER A 289 -1.04 -14.58 3.35
C SER A 289 0.09 -15.53 2.91
N ALA A 290 0.35 -15.57 1.60
CA ALA A 290 1.45 -16.31 0.99
C ALA A 290 2.81 -15.85 1.51
N ALA A 291 3.04 -14.53 1.61
CA ALA A 291 4.27 -13.97 2.17
C ALA A 291 4.45 -14.35 3.64
N ALA A 292 3.39 -14.33 4.44
CA ALA A 292 3.41 -14.77 5.84
C ALA A 292 3.75 -16.27 5.97
N MET A 293 3.19 -17.11 5.09
CA MET A 293 3.52 -18.54 5.03
C MET A 293 4.97 -18.78 4.59
N ALA A 294 5.46 -18.03 3.59
CA ALA A 294 6.84 -18.09 3.12
C ALA A 294 7.83 -17.64 4.22
N ALA A 295 7.44 -16.69 5.06
CA ALA A 295 8.16 -16.28 6.27
C ALA A 295 8.02 -17.29 7.44
N ARG A 296 7.31 -18.41 7.24
CA ARG A 296 7.05 -19.47 8.23
C ARG A 296 6.24 -19.03 9.45
N ILE A 297 5.41 -18.00 9.31
CA ILE A 297 4.53 -17.48 10.36
C ILE A 297 3.08 -17.86 10.04
N ALA A 298 2.74 -19.15 10.17
CA ALA A 298 1.41 -19.66 9.80
C ALA A 298 0.25 -18.97 10.55
N VAL A 299 0.45 -18.62 11.82
CA VAL A 299 -0.55 -17.88 12.62
C VAL A 299 -0.86 -16.52 12.00
N LEU A 300 0.13 -15.85 11.41
CA LEU A 300 -0.06 -14.57 10.75
C LEU A 300 -0.92 -14.70 9.50
N ALA A 301 -0.80 -15.81 8.75
CA ALA A 301 -1.66 -16.07 7.60
C ALA A 301 -3.15 -16.18 7.99
N ILE A 302 -3.45 -16.73 9.18
CA ILE A 302 -4.81 -16.76 9.74
C ILE A 302 -5.29 -15.34 10.01
N VAL A 303 -4.49 -14.52 10.71
CA VAL A 303 -4.82 -13.12 11.02
C VAL A 303 -5.08 -12.32 9.73
N VAL A 304 -4.23 -12.46 8.72
CA VAL A 304 -4.37 -11.79 7.42
C VAL A 304 -5.70 -12.15 6.76
N TRP A 305 -6.07 -13.44 6.74
CA TRP A 305 -7.35 -13.86 6.19
C TRP A 305 -8.54 -13.38 7.00
N THR A 306 -8.46 -13.41 8.33
CA THR A 306 -9.50 -12.83 9.18
C THR A 306 -9.73 -11.36 8.84
N VAL A 307 -8.66 -10.56 8.71
CA VAL A 307 -8.78 -9.17 8.28
C VAL A 307 -9.37 -9.05 6.87
N ALA A 308 -8.89 -9.84 5.90
CA ALA A 308 -9.39 -9.80 4.53
C ALA A 308 -10.89 -10.13 4.43
N LEU A 309 -11.35 -11.13 5.19
CA LEU A 309 -12.77 -11.48 5.25
C LEU A 309 -13.61 -10.36 5.86
N LEU A 310 -13.14 -9.74 6.95
CA LEU A 310 -13.83 -8.61 7.57
C LEU A 310 -13.81 -7.36 6.67
N LEU A 311 -12.74 -7.15 5.87
CA LEU A 311 -12.68 -6.10 4.86
C LEU A 311 -13.75 -6.31 3.78
N ILE A 312 -13.85 -7.54 3.27
CA ILE A 312 -14.87 -7.95 2.30
C ILE A 312 -16.27 -7.73 2.87
N LEU A 313 -16.49 -8.15 4.12
CA LEU A 313 -17.76 -7.98 4.83
C LEU A 313 -18.16 -6.50 4.95
N ALA A 314 -17.24 -5.67 5.46
CA ALA A 314 -17.46 -4.24 5.63
C ALA A 314 -17.67 -3.53 4.29
N ALA A 315 -16.94 -3.89 3.24
CA ALA A 315 -17.15 -3.37 1.90
C ALA A 315 -18.52 -3.79 1.34
N GLY A 316 -18.88 -5.06 1.46
CA GLY A 316 -20.14 -5.63 0.97
C GLY A 316 -21.38 -4.98 1.58
N ARG A 317 -21.36 -4.69 2.89
CA ARG A 317 -22.44 -4.00 3.61
C ARG A 317 -22.75 -2.61 3.03
N ASN A 318 -21.71 -1.94 2.54
CA ASN A 318 -21.77 -0.57 2.02
C ASN A 318 -21.98 -0.50 0.50
N ILE A 319 -22.28 -1.63 -0.16
CA ILE A 319 -22.69 -1.64 -1.56
C ILE A 319 -24.14 -1.14 -1.64
N ALA A 320 -24.29 0.16 -1.88
CA ALA A 320 -25.54 0.83 -2.16
C ALA A 320 -25.26 2.16 -2.88
N GLY A 321 -26.12 2.55 -3.83
CA GLY A 321 -26.04 3.84 -4.51
C GLY A 321 -26.45 3.78 -5.98
N GLN A 322 -26.61 4.95 -6.59
CA GLN A 322 -26.86 5.06 -8.01
C GLN A 322 -25.62 4.64 -8.81
N HIS A 323 -25.83 3.96 -9.92
CA HIS A 323 -24.77 3.43 -10.75
C HIS A 323 -23.84 4.54 -11.27
N HIS A 324 -22.54 4.41 -11.01
CA HIS A 324 -21.52 5.29 -11.58
C HIS A 324 -20.62 4.50 -12.54
N GLN A 325 -20.54 4.94 -13.80
CA GLN A 325 -19.77 4.28 -14.85
C GLN A 325 -18.27 4.15 -14.49
N ARG A 326 -17.72 5.15 -13.80
CA ARG A 326 -16.34 5.14 -13.30
C ARG A 326 -16.05 3.93 -12.42
N SER A 327 -16.94 3.59 -11.49
CA SER A 327 -16.77 2.43 -10.60
C SER A 327 -16.73 1.12 -11.39
N SER A 328 -17.59 0.98 -12.39
CA SER A 328 -17.65 -0.20 -13.27
C SER A 328 -16.36 -0.40 -14.07
N ILE A 329 -15.84 0.68 -14.67
CA ILE A 329 -14.57 0.63 -15.42
C ILE A 329 -13.43 0.22 -14.48
N VAL A 330 -13.38 0.80 -13.28
CA VAL A 330 -12.31 0.49 -12.32
C VAL A 330 -12.45 -0.93 -11.74
N ALA A 331 -13.66 -1.45 -11.60
CA ALA A 331 -13.90 -2.86 -11.25
C ALA A 331 -13.36 -3.81 -12.33
N LEU A 332 -13.56 -3.50 -13.61
CA LEU A 332 -12.98 -4.26 -14.72
C LEU A 332 -11.45 -4.15 -14.74
N ILE A 333 -10.88 -2.96 -14.44
CA ILE A 333 -9.43 -2.78 -14.27
C ILE A 333 -8.92 -3.63 -13.10
N SER A 334 -9.65 -3.72 -11.98
CA SER A 334 -9.31 -4.59 -10.85
C SER A 334 -9.26 -6.06 -11.27
N LEU A 335 -10.26 -6.52 -12.03
CA LEU A 335 -10.29 -7.89 -12.57
C LEU A 335 -9.11 -8.13 -13.53
N GLY A 336 -8.92 -7.24 -14.50
CA GLY A 336 -7.80 -7.31 -15.44
C GLY A 336 -6.44 -7.31 -14.73
N GLY A 337 -6.28 -6.48 -13.71
CA GLY A 337 -5.06 -6.41 -12.90
C GLY A 337 -4.80 -7.67 -12.08
N GLY A 338 -5.84 -8.33 -11.55
CA GLY A 338 -5.67 -9.61 -10.85
C GLY A 338 -5.35 -10.77 -11.81
N LEU A 339 -5.98 -10.82 -12.98
CA LEU A 339 -5.64 -11.80 -14.04
C LEU A 339 -4.23 -11.56 -14.59
N ALA A 340 -3.82 -10.30 -14.74
CA ALA A 340 -2.48 -9.90 -15.14
C ALA A 340 -1.46 -9.93 -13.99
N SER A 341 -1.82 -10.40 -12.80
CA SER A 341 -0.93 -10.39 -11.64
C SER A 341 0.41 -11.12 -11.84
N PRO A 342 0.52 -12.22 -12.60
CA PRO A 342 1.83 -12.81 -12.91
C PRO A 342 2.71 -11.86 -13.73
N TRP A 343 2.12 -11.11 -14.66
CA TRP A 343 2.83 -10.11 -15.46
C TRP A 343 3.21 -8.89 -14.64
N LEU A 344 2.30 -8.38 -13.81
CA LEU A 344 2.59 -7.30 -12.85
C LEU A 344 3.70 -7.70 -11.87
N ALA A 345 3.67 -8.93 -11.34
CA ALA A 345 4.71 -9.43 -10.46
C ALA A 345 6.08 -9.43 -11.16
N ARG A 346 6.16 -9.89 -12.42
CA ARG A 346 7.41 -9.91 -13.20
C ARG A 346 7.94 -8.53 -13.54
N TRP A 347 7.11 -7.66 -14.10
CA TRP A 347 7.56 -6.42 -14.74
C TRP A 347 7.52 -5.22 -13.81
N LEU A 348 6.55 -5.18 -12.90
CA LEU A 348 6.34 -4.02 -12.03
C LEU A 348 6.95 -4.23 -10.64
N LEU A 349 6.76 -5.42 -10.06
CA LEU A 349 7.05 -5.64 -8.64
C LEU A 349 8.40 -6.33 -8.40
N ARG A 350 8.90 -7.14 -9.34
CA ARG A 350 10.21 -7.78 -9.22
C ARG A 350 11.38 -6.79 -9.17
N PRO A 351 11.42 -5.70 -9.97
CA PRO A 351 12.45 -4.67 -9.79
C PRO A 351 12.42 -4.03 -8.40
N LEU A 352 11.24 -4.00 -7.75
CA LEU A 352 11.11 -3.48 -6.40
C LEU A 352 11.76 -4.42 -5.38
N SER A 353 11.51 -5.73 -5.45
CA SER A 353 12.20 -6.68 -4.57
C SER A 353 13.70 -6.75 -4.86
N ASP A 354 14.09 -6.73 -6.13
CA ASP A 354 15.48 -6.94 -6.56
C ASP A 354 16.37 -5.76 -6.19
N HIS A 355 15.85 -4.53 -6.25
CA HIS A 355 16.62 -3.34 -5.87
C HIS A 355 16.64 -3.05 -4.36
N LEU A 356 15.78 -3.69 -3.57
CA LEU A 356 15.73 -3.57 -2.11
C LEU A 356 16.49 -4.70 -1.39
N GLN A 357 17.20 -5.59 -2.10
CA GLN A 357 17.84 -6.79 -1.54
C GLN A 357 18.93 -6.54 -0.48
N GLY A 358 19.40 -5.29 -0.28
CA GLY A 358 20.40 -4.94 0.73
C GLY A 358 20.00 -5.24 2.18
N GLY A 359 18.71 -5.44 2.46
CA GLY A 359 18.21 -5.71 3.81
C GLY A 359 17.13 -6.79 3.94
N LEU A 360 16.80 -7.48 2.85
CA LEU A 360 15.81 -8.56 2.87
C LEU A 360 16.42 -9.85 3.40
N THR A 361 15.64 -10.61 4.16
CA THR A 361 16.05 -11.97 4.55
C THR A 361 16.06 -12.87 3.31
N PRO A 362 16.90 -13.93 3.25
CA PRO A 362 16.94 -14.86 2.12
C PRO A 362 15.68 -15.75 2.03
N TYR A 363 14.68 -15.51 2.88
CA TYR A 363 13.51 -16.34 3.02
C TYR A 363 12.43 -15.93 2.03
N GLY A 364 12.11 -16.82 1.10
CA GLY A 364 10.86 -16.87 0.36
C GLY A 364 10.62 -15.81 -0.72
N ALA A 365 10.13 -16.27 -1.88
CA ALA A 365 9.84 -15.45 -3.05
C ALA A 365 8.42 -15.70 -3.54
N ILE A 366 7.77 -14.70 -4.13
CA ILE A 366 6.56 -14.91 -4.93
C ILE A 366 7.00 -15.00 -6.38
N GLU A 367 6.90 -16.20 -6.94
CA GLU A 367 7.29 -16.47 -8.32
C GLU A 367 6.07 -16.77 -9.21
N PRO A 368 6.04 -16.18 -10.41
CA PRO A 368 5.00 -16.42 -11.40
C PRO A 368 5.22 -17.77 -12.09
N TRP A 369 4.27 -18.69 -11.95
CA TRP A 369 4.37 -20.07 -12.44
C TRP A 369 3.32 -20.38 -13.52
N GLY A 370 3.71 -21.17 -14.52
CA GLY A 370 2.97 -21.28 -15.79
C GLY A 370 1.52 -21.78 -15.69
N TRP A 371 1.21 -22.65 -14.73
CA TRP A 371 -0.15 -23.21 -14.54
C TRP A 371 -0.76 -22.88 -13.17
N ALA A 372 0.07 -22.54 -12.17
CA ALA A 372 -0.35 -22.20 -10.82
C ALA A 372 -0.42 -20.68 -10.58
N GLY A 373 -0.33 -19.85 -11.62
CA GLY A 373 -0.41 -18.38 -11.55
C GLY A 373 0.73 -17.74 -10.76
N LEU A 374 0.65 -17.80 -9.43
CA LEU A 374 1.65 -17.34 -8.47
C LEU A 374 1.95 -18.45 -7.45
N LEU A 375 3.23 -18.70 -7.21
CA LEU A 375 3.75 -19.58 -6.18
C LEU A 375 4.47 -18.75 -5.13
N ALA A 376 4.15 -18.95 -3.87
CA ALA A 376 5.02 -18.54 -2.78
C ALA A 376 5.99 -19.69 -2.49
N LEU A 377 7.28 -19.43 -2.61
CA LEU A 377 8.34 -20.37 -2.27
C LEU A 377 8.87 -20.03 -0.88
N ASP A 378 9.31 -21.04 -0.15
CA ASP A 378 10.05 -20.86 1.11
C ASP A 378 11.56 -20.74 0.86
N ALA A 379 12.32 -20.60 1.94
CA ALA A 379 13.78 -20.55 1.96
C ALA A 379 14.49 -21.70 1.19
N GLY A 380 13.86 -22.87 1.08
CA GLY A 380 14.41 -24.04 0.42
C GLY A 380 13.86 -24.25 -0.99
N SER A 381 13.30 -23.20 -1.60
CA SER A 381 12.59 -23.27 -2.89
C SER A 381 11.43 -24.28 -2.90
N ARG A 382 10.88 -24.62 -1.73
CA ARG A 382 9.70 -25.48 -1.61
C ARG A 382 8.44 -24.61 -1.73
N THR A 383 7.39 -25.15 -2.33
CA THR A 383 6.12 -24.45 -2.47
C THR A 383 5.45 -24.30 -1.10
N ALA A 384 5.37 -23.05 -0.62
CA ALA A 384 4.68 -22.68 0.62
C ALA A 384 3.19 -22.42 0.40
N ALA A 385 2.83 -21.81 -0.74
CA ALA A 385 1.43 -21.58 -1.14
C ALA A 385 1.29 -21.44 -2.66
N THR A 386 0.10 -21.77 -3.18
CA THR A 386 -0.25 -21.64 -4.61
C THR A 386 -1.56 -20.85 -4.77
N ALA A 387 -1.72 -20.11 -5.87
CA ALA A 387 -2.97 -19.48 -6.25
C ALA A 387 -3.60 -20.19 -7.48
N PRO A 388 -4.85 -20.69 -7.46
CA PRO A 388 -5.78 -20.72 -6.35
C PRO A 388 -5.66 -22.06 -5.60
N GLY A 389 -4.99 -22.07 -4.44
CA GLY A 389 -4.92 -23.28 -3.60
C GLY A 389 -6.31 -23.72 -3.10
N LEU A 390 -6.50 -25.01 -2.86
CA LEU A 390 -7.77 -25.60 -2.36
C LEU A 390 -8.35 -24.90 -1.12
N ALA A 391 -7.50 -24.30 -0.27
CA ALA A 391 -7.92 -23.48 0.86
C ALA A 391 -8.66 -22.18 0.45
N LEU A 392 -8.28 -21.55 -0.67
CA LEU A 392 -9.01 -20.42 -1.24
C LEU A 392 -10.38 -20.85 -1.76
N LEU A 393 -10.49 -22.03 -2.38
CA LEU A 393 -11.78 -22.60 -2.80
C LEU A 393 -12.74 -22.79 -1.60
N ALA A 394 -12.24 -23.35 -0.50
CA ALA A 394 -13.01 -23.49 0.74
C ALA A 394 -13.38 -22.13 1.36
N LEU A 395 -12.48 -21.16 1.32
CA LEU A 395 -12.73 -19.81 1.80
C LEU A 395 -13.74 -19.05 0.92
N ILE A 396 -13.72 -19.27 -0.40
CA ILE A 396 -14.70 -18.73 -1.36
C ILE A 396 -16.09 -19.31 -1.08
N CYS A 397 -16.19 -20.61 -0.76
CA CYS A 397 -17.45 -21.20 -0.31
C CYS A 397 -17.95 -20.55 0.98
N LEU A 398 -17.05 -20.24 1.93
CA LEU A 398 -17.39 -19.55 3.17
C LEU A 398 -17.84 -18.09 2.92
N ILE A 399 -17.13 -17.35 2.06
CA ILE A 399 -17.49 -16.00 1.63
C ILE A 399 -18.83 -15.99 0.90
N GLY A 400 -19.09 -16.98 0.04
CA GLY A 400 -20.36 -17.18 -0.64
C GLY A 400 -21.50 -17.44 0.35
N ALA A 401 -21.26 -18.27 1.38
CA ALA A 401 -22.22 -18.54 2.44
C ALA A 401 -22.52 -17.30 3.30
N LEU A 402 -21.50 -16.51 3.65
CA LEU A 402 -21.63 -15.25 4.38
C LEU A 402 -22.38 -14.19 3.55
N ALA A 403 -22.02 -14.02 2.28
CA ALA A 403 -22.69 -13.09 1.38
C ALA A 403 -24.17 -13.47 1.16
N TRP A 404 -24.48 -14.76 1.06
CA TRP A 404 -25.85 -15.28 0.99
C TRP A 404 -26.65 -14.99 2.27
N LEU A 405 -26.05 -15.20 3.44
CA LEU A 405 -26.66 -14.88 4.74
C LEU A 405 -26.98 -13.39 4.87
N MET A 406 -26.07 -12.51 4.43
CA MET A 406 -26.28 -11.06 4.46
C MET A 406 -27.38 -10.59 3.50
N LEU A 407 -27.47 -11.19 2.30
CA LEU A 407 -28.51 -10.85 1.32
C LEU A 407 -29.92 -11.20 1.84
N ARG A 408 -30.03 -12.24 2.68
CA ARG A 408 -31.25 -12.57 3.41
C ARG A 408 -31.53 -11.63 4.56
N TRP A 409 -30.51 -11.25 5.33
CA TRP A 409 -30.69 -10.32 6.45
C TRP A 409 -31.22 -8.96 5.99
N ARG A 410 -30.76 -8.47 4.82
CA ARG A 410 -31.24 -7.22 4.19
C ARG A 410 -32.69 -7.24 3.70
N ARG A 411 -33.34 -8.41 3.59
CA ARG A 411 -34.74 -8.57 3.18
C ARG A 411 -35.70 -8.82 4.35
N GLY A 412 -35.16 -9.08 5.54
CA GLY A 412 -35.91 -9.39 6.77
C GLY A 412 -36.01 -8.24 7.77
N VAL A 413 -35.40 -7.09 7.45
CA VAL A 413 -35.62 -5.77 8.06
C VAL A 413 -36.22 -4.91 6.95
#